data_AF-A0A974TEE9-F1
#
_entry.id   AF-A0A974TEE9-F1
#
_cell.length_a   1.000
_cell.length_b   1.000
_cell.length_c   1.000
_cell.angle_alpha   90.00
_cell.angle_beta   90.00
_cell.angle_gamma   90.00
#
_symmetry.space_group_name_H-M   'P 1'
#
loop_
_entity.id
_entity.type
_entity.pdbx_description
1 polymer ?
#
loop_
_entity_poly.entity_id
_entity_poly.type
_entity_poly.pdbx_seq_one_letter_code
_entity_poly.pdbx_strand_id
1 'polypeptide(L)'
;MDLSVREVLSRITTVPDMVRAFQNKSHCRRLLEAMVWPNGRVCPACGYRHSIALMGRENGKRARAGLYQCSSVTCRYQFTVTTRTPLHATKLPLRVWLSGLWLMLQSDKGISSIRLAEALGVSQPTAWRMGHALRLMVGREQALDGVVEIDGLYIGGRPRREKNYSPPGRGRKGEPKTLKTPALVAVQRPPDVSVGTPSGEVRAAVIGDLSESEADRVLTETVDPKAHLMSDEWKAFVSIGTAFAAHDTVHHKAREYARGPVHINSAEGFNDRVRRTVSGVFHRISPHHADLYFNEIGFRWSQRVVTGQAPRRTRKGRPVTKTLWARIPPALQLPAVFRFAVGREMRRTKAGGIDLVSKVAVFG
;
A
#
# COMPACT_ATOMS: atom_id res chain seq x y z
N MET A 1 -21.50 21.19 17.87
CA MET A 1 -20.29 21.36 17.03
C MET A 1 -19.87 19.97 16.59
N ASP A 2 -20.01 19.66 15.30
CA ASP A 2 -19.54 18.39 14.75
C ASP A 2 -18.01 18.41 14.74
N LEU A 3 -17.37 17.52 15.50
CA LEU A 3 -15.92 17.33 15.49
C LEU A 3 -15.46 17.00 14.06
N SER A 4 -14.33 17.56 13.65
CA SER A 4 -13.69 17.19 12.39
C SER A 4 -13.33 15.70 12.38
N VAL A 5 -13.27 15.10 11.18
CA VAL A 5 -12.85 13.70 11.00
C VAL A 5 -11.52 13.41 11.71
N ARG A 6 -10.58 14.36 11.62
CA ARG A 6 -9.25 14.22 12.22
C ARG A 6 -9.32 14.14 13.74
N GLU A 7 -10.14 14.97 14.39
CA GLU A 7 -10.35 14.96 15.84
C GLU A 7 -11.04 13.70 16.34
N VAL A 8 -11.99 13.15 15.56
CA VAL A 8 -12.62 11.87 15.88
C VAL A 8 -11.57 10.76 15.82
N LEU A 9 -10.80 10.69 14.73
CA LEU A 9 -9.82 9.64 14.52
C LEU A 9 -8.62 9.71 15.47
N SER A 10 -8.20 10.91 15.89
CA SER A 10 -7.08 11.07 16.84
C SER A 10 -7.39 10.50 18.23
N ARG A 11 -8.67 10.35 18.58
CA ARG A 11 -9.13 9.75 19.84
C ARG A 11 -9.18 8.22 19.80
N ILE A 12 -8.96 7.60 18.64
CA ILE A 12 -9.04 6.14 18.47
C ILE A 12 -7.64 5.55 18.54
N THR A 13 -7.16 5.33 19.76
CA THR A 13 -5.79 4.85 20.01
C THR A 13 -5.76 3.39 20.45
N THR A 14 -6.81 2.92 21.13
CA THR A 14 -6.91 1.58 21.68
C THR A 14 -8.08 0.79 21.07
N VAL A 15 -8.11 -0.52 21.34
CA VAL A 15 -9.23 -1.38 20.93
C VAL A 15 -10.57 -0.92 21.53
N PRO A 16 -10.68 -0.59 22.84
CA PRO A 16 -11.92 -0.03 23.40
C PRO A 16 -12.38 1.27 22.72
N ASP A 17 -11.45 2.17 22.39
CA ASP A 17 -11.77 3.42 21.67
C ASP A 17 -12.36 3.11 20.29
N MET A 18 -11.75 2.16 19.57
CA MET A 18 -12.22 1.73 18.25
C MET A 18 -13.61 1.11 18.32
N VAL A 19 -13.87 0.25 19.32
CA VAL A 19 -15.21 -0.32 19.51
C VAL A 19 -16.22 0.79 19.74
N ARG A 20 -15.94 1.72 20.67
CA ARG A 20 -16.83 2.84 21.00
C ARG A 20 -17.09 3.72 19.79
N ALA A 21 -16.05 4.09 19.05
CA ALA A 21 -16.16 4.97 17.88
C ALA A 21 -17.00 4.37 16.75
N PHE A 22 -16.93 3.05 16.53
CA PHE A 22 -17.62 2.39 15.41
C PHE A 22 -18.94 1.70 15.77
N GLN A 23 -19.49 1.93 16.98
CA GLN A 23 -20.78 1.35 17.39
C GLN A 23 -21.96 1.81 16.51
N ASN A 24 -22.06 3.12 16.24
CA ASN A 24 -23.22 3.69 15.57
C ASN A 24 -23.12 3.61 14.04
N LYS A 25 -24.05 2.87 13.41
CA LYS A 25 -24.09 2.68 11.94
C LYS A 25 -24.13 4.00 11.16
N SER A 26 -24.89 4.99 11.64
CA SER A 26 -25.01 6.30 10.97
C SER A 26 -23.72 7.11 11.08
N HIS A 27 -23.03 7.02 12.22
CA HIS A 27 -21.73 7.66 12.43
C HIS A 27 -20.67 7.04 11.52
N CYS A 28 -20.58 5.71 11.45
CA CYS A 28 -19.64 5.02 10.54
C CYS A 28 -19.85 5.43 9.08
N ARG A 29 -21.11 5.61 8.65
CA ARG A 29 -21.41 6.10 7.30
C ARG A 29 -20.89 7.53 7.09
N ARG A 30 -21.20 8.46 7.99
CA ARG A 30 -20.76 9.86 7.88
C ARG A 30 -19.23 9.97 7.93
N LEU A 31 -18.59 9.19 8.79
CA LEU A 31 -17.13 9.13 8.88
C LEU A 31 -16.52 8.63 7.56
N LEU A 32 -17.07 7.56 6.99
CA LEU A 32 -16.63 7.05 5.69
C LEU A 32 -16.85 8.07 4.57
N GLU A 33 -18.01 8.73 4.54
CA GLU A 33 -18.32 9.81 3.57
C GLU A 33 -17.30 10.93 3.64
N ALA A 34 -16.93 11.38 4.84
CA ALA A 34 -15.97 12.45 5.01
C ALA A 34 -14.52 12.03 4.70
N MET A 35 -14.17 10.73 4.81
CA MET A 35 -12.86 10.22 4.39
C MET A 35 -12.75 10.00 2.87
N VAL A 36 -13.85 9.56 2.22
CA VAL A 36 -13.88 9.34 0.76
C VAL A 36 -14.08 10.67 0.00
N TRP A 37 -14.83 11.61 0.59
CA TRP A 37 -15.19 12.89 -0.01
C TRP A 37 -14.83 14.07 0.91
N PRO A 38 -13.53 14.30 1.21
CA PRO A 38 -13.10 15.36 2.11
C PRO A 38 -13.50 16.76 1.61
N ASN A 39 -13.58 16.94 0.29
CA ASN A 39 -13.89 18.20 -0.38
C ASN A 39 -15.30 18.22 -1.00
N GLY A 40 -16.19 17.34 -0.54
CA GLY A 40 -17.54 17.19 -1.08
C GLY A 40 -17.71 16.02 -2.05
N ARG A 41 -18.97 15.64 -2.28
CA ARG A 41 -19.34 14.42 -3.00
C ARG A 41 -19.00 14.53 -4.48
N VAL A 42 -18.36 13.50 -5.01
CA VAL A 42 -18.08 13.38 -6.44
C VAL A 42 -18.81 12.16 -7.00
N CYS A 43 -19.58 12.35 -8.08
CA CYS A 43 -20.30 11.27 -8.73
C CYS A 43 -19.30 10.25 -9.29
N PRO A 44 -19.35 8.97 -8.88
CA PRO A 44 -18.39 7.98 -9.32
C PRO A 44 -18.51 7.61 -10.81
N ALA A 45 -19.63 7.97 -11.45
CA ALA A 45 -19.91 7.66 -12.85
C ALA A 45 -19.36 8.70 -13.83
N CYS A 46 -19.53 10.00 -13.53
CA CYS A 46 -19.18 11.10 -14.44
C CYS A 46 -18.28 12.19 -13.84
N GLY A 47 -17.90 12.08 -12.56
CA GLY A 47 -17.06 13.09 -11.89
C GLY A 47 -17.76 14.40 -11.50
N TYR A 48 -19.07 14.53 -11.75
CA TYR A 48 -19.81 15.73 -11.37
C TYR A 48 -19.86 15.92 -9.85
N ARG A 49 -19.68 17.16 -9.38
CA ARG A 49 -19.48 17.50 -7.96
C ARG A 49 -20.76 17.86 -7.19
N HIS A 50 -21.89 17.95 -7.90
CA HIS A 50 -23.17 18.24 -7.27
C HIS A 50 -24.07 16.99 -7.27
N SER A 51 -24.63 16.71 -6.10
CA SER A 51 -25.55 15.60 -5.88
C SER A 51 -26.56 15.93 -4.80
N ILE A 52 -27.78 15.46 -4.99
CA ILE A 52 -28.87 15.57 -4.02
C ILE A 52 -28.93 14.31 -3.15
N ALA A 53 -29.14 14.48 -1.86
CA ALA A 53 -29.42 13.36 -0.96
C ALA A 53 -30.86 12.91 -1.19
N LEU A 54 -31.07 11.63 -1.50
CA LEU A 54 -32.41 11.08 -1.64
C LEU A 54 -32.96 10.75 -0.25
N MET A 55 -33.73 11.68 0.31
CA MET A 55 -34.48 11.50 1.55
C MET A 55 -35.84 10.90 1.18
N GLY A 56 -36.00 9.59 1.34
CA GLY A 56 -37.16 8.90 0.78
C GLY A 56 -38.48 9.26 1.46
N ARG A 57 -39.41 9.82 0.67
CA ARG A 57 -40.88 9.73 0.86
C ARG A 57 -41.64 9.77 -0.48
N GLU A 58 -41.18 9.05 -1.50
CA GLU A 58 -42.07 8.69 -2.60
C GLU A 58 -42.48 7.22 -2.41
N ASN A 59 -43.79 6.97 -2.31
CA ASN A 59 -44.42 5.64 -2.22
C ASN A 59 -44.15 4.82 -0.95
N GLY A 60 -43.99 5.45 0.21
CA GLY A 60 -43.94 4.77 1.51
C GLY A 60 -42.68 3.94 1.80
N LYS A 61 -41.75 3.80 0.84
CA LYS A 61 -40.46 3.11 1.01
C LYS A 61 -39.36 4.12 1.36
N ARG A 62 -38.77 3.99 2.56
CA ARG A 62 -37.62 4.82 2.98
C ARG A 62 -36.42 4.52 2.07
N ALA A 63 -35.94 5.53 1.35
CA ALA A 63 -34.68 5.44 0.61
C ALA A 63 -33.53 5.06 1.55
N ARG A 64 -32.57 4.29 1.05
CA ARG A 64 -31.41 3.86 1.84
C ARG A 64 -30.65 5.11 2.31
N ALA A 65 -30.35 5.20 3.60
CA ALA A 65 -29.56 6.29 4.15
C ALA A 65 -28.18 6.40 3.45
N GLY A 66 -27.84 7.62 3.00
CA GLY A 66 -26.62 7.90 2.22
C GLY A 66 -26.71 7.51 0.74
N LEU A 67 -27.92 7.40 0.20
CA LEU A 67 -28.14 7.34 -1.24
C LEU A 67 -28.18 8.77 -1.79
N TYR A 68 -27.34 9.01 -2.79
CA TYR A 68 -27.24 10.29 -3.49
C TYR A 68 -27.57 10.09 -4.96
N GLN A 69 -28.12 11.13 -5.59
CA GLN A 69 -28.31 11.17 -7.03
C GLN A 69 -27.48 12.29 -7.63
N CYS A 70 -26.74 11.98 -8.69
CA CYS A 70 -26.00 12.97 -9.46
C CYS A 70 -26.95 14.06 -9.99
N SER A 71 -26.60 15.33 -9.79
CA SER A 71 -27.42 16.45 -10.25
C SER A 71 -27.20 16.77 -11.74
N SER A 72 -26.21 16.15 -12.40
CA SER A 72 -26.04 16.30 -13.85
C SER A 72 -27.22 15.69 -14.59
N VAL A 73 -27.80 16.48 -15.51
CA VAL A 73 -28.99 16.13 -16.31
C VAL A 73 -28.73 14.89 -17.17
N THR A 74 -27.52 14.75 -17.72
CA THR A 74 -27.15 13.61 -18.59
C THR A 74 -26.77 12.36 -17.80
N CYS A 75 -26.41 12.48 -16.52
CA CYS A 75 -25.94 11.35 -15.72
C CYS A 75 -27.03 10.74 -14.83
N ARG A 76 -27.62 11.56 -13.93
CA ARG A 76 -28.64 11.15 -12.94
C ARG A 76 -28.33 9.87 -12.14
N TYR A 77 -27.08 9.42 -12.15
CA TYR A 77 -26.66 8.16 -11.54
C TYR A 77 -26.83 8.21 -10.03
N GLN A 78 -27.38 7.13 -9.46
CA GLN A 78 -27.54 6.98 -8.02
C GLN A 78 -26.36 6.22 -7.42
N PHE A 79 -25.81 6.75 -6.32
CA PHE A 79 -24.63 6.19 -5.70
C PHE A 79 -24.63 6.36 -4.17
N THR A 80 -23.85 5.53 -3.50
CA THR A 80 -23.50 5.67 -2.09
C THR A 80 -21.99 5.87 -1.98
N VAL A 81 -21.50 6.12 -0.77
CA VAL A 81 -20.06 6.23 -0.50
C VAL A 81 -19.24 4.98 -0.86
N THR A 82 -19.89 3.81 -0.93
CA THR A 82 -19.23 2.56 -1.30
C THR A 82 -19.31 2.27 -2.81
N THR A 83 -20.02 3.08 -3.59
CA THR A 83 -20.17 2.86 -5.04
C THR A 83 -18.83 3.01 -5.77
N ARG A 84 -18.49 2.07 -6.66
CA ARG A 84 -17.18 1.96 -7.32
C ARG A 84 -15.98 1.99 -6.37
N THR A 85 -16.10 1.35 -5.21
CA THR A 85 -14.98 1.13 -4.26
C THR A 85 -14.81 -0.37 -4.00
N PRO A 86 -13.76 -0.81 -3.30
CA PRO A 86 -13.65 -2.23 -2.92
C PRO A 86 -14.77 -2.70 -1.97
N LEU A 87 -15.49 -1.76 -1.35
CA LEU A 87 -16.68 -1.99 -0.51
C LEU A 87 -17.99 -1.99 -1.33
N HIS A 88 -17.92 -1.91 -2.67
CA HIS A 88 -19.09 -1.90 -3.54
C HIS A 88 -20.00 -3.10 -3.28
N ALA A 89 -21.30 -2.84 -3.22
CA ALA A 89 -22.35 -3.82 -2.94
C ALA A 89 -22.12 -4.68 -1.67
N THR A 90 -21.33 -4.19 -0.70
CA THR A 90 -21.08 -4.96 0.53
C THR A 90 -22.35 -5.15 1.34
N LYS A 91 -22.56 -6.39 1.81
CA LYS A 91 -23.59 -6.75 2.79
C LYS A 91 -23.07 -6.65 4.23
N LEU A 92 -21.75 -6.53 4.39
CA LEU A 92 -21.09 -6.45 5.69
C LEU A 92 -21.29 -5.03 6.29
N PRO A 93 -21.69 -4.90 7.57
CA PRO A 93 -21.86 -3.59 8.19
C PRO A 93 -20.58 -2.75 8.15
N LEU A 94 -20.70 -1.43 7.90
CA LEU A 94 -19.54 -0.52 7.84
C LEU A 94 -18.71 -0.50 9.13
N ARG A 95 -19.35 -0.73 10.30
CA ARG A 95 -18.62 -0.88 11.57
C ARG A 95 -17.57 -2.00 11.52
N VAL A 96 -17.90 -3.14 10.91
CA VAL A 96 -16.99 -4.28 10.80
C VAL A 96 -15.87 -3.95 9.82
N TRP A 97 -16.18 -3.26 8.72
CA TRP A 97 -15.17 -2.76 7.78
C TRP A 97 -14.18 -1.81 8.46
N LEU A 98 -14.66 -0.79 9.16
CA LEU A 98 -13.81 0.18 9.84
C LEU A 98 -13.00 -0.46 10.97
N SER A 99 -13.59 -1.32 11.79
CA SER A 99 -12.86 -2.08 12.82
C SER A 99 -11.78 -2.97 12.21
N GLY A 100 -12.10 -3.70 11.13
CA GLY A 100 -11.14 -4.58 10.48
C GLY A 100 -9.99 -3.82 9.81
N LEU A 101 -10.28 -2.70 9.15
CA LEU A 101 -9.26 -1.82 8.61
C LEU A 101 -8.38 -1.24 9.71
N TRP A 102 -8.97 -0.76 10.81
CA TRP A 102 -8.21 -0.29 11.96
C TRP A 102 -7.29 -1.36 12.54
N LEU A 103 -7.78 -2.60 12.75
CA LEU A 103 -6.98 -3.73 13.23
C LEU A 103 -5.84 -4.10 12.28
N MET A 104 -6.11 -4.13 10.97
CA MET A 104 -5.07 -4.36 9.97
C MET A 104 -4.01 -3.27 10.04
N LEU A 105 -4.42 -2.00 10.09
CA LEU A 105 -3.50 -0.89 10.18
C LEU A 105 -2.70 -0.97 11.49
N GLN A 106 -3.32 -1.28 12.64
CA GLN A 106 -2.69 -1.43 13.96
C GLN A 106 -1.51 -2.43 14.01
N SER A 107 -1.45 -3.44 13.14
CA SER A 107 -0.30 -4.37 13.11
C SER A 107 0.86 -3.87 12.25
N ASP A 108 2.09 -3.77 12.76
CA ASP A 108 3.23 -3.25 11.99
C ASP A 108 3.70 -4.15 10.82
N LYS A 109 3.37 -5.44 10.87
CA LYS A 109 3.70 -6.44 9.83
C LYS A 109 2.47 -6.92 9.05
N GLY A 110 1.26 -6.57 9.49
CA GLY A 110 0.01 -7.13 8.98
C GLY A 110 -0.59 -8.19 9.90
N ILE A 111 -1.80 -8.61 9.56
CA ILE A 111 -2.58 -9.61 10.31
C ILE A 111 -3.04 -10.70 9.34
N SER A 112 -2.95 -11.96 9.75
CA SER A 112 -3.44 -13.06 8.92
C SER A 112 -4.97 -12.99 8.83
N SER A 113 -5.53 -13.45 7.70
CA SER A 113 -6.98 -13.48 7.52
C SER A 113 -7.71 -14.34 8.55
N ILE A 114 -7.04 -15.35 9.12
CA ILE A 114 -7.59 -16.21 10.16
C ILE A 114 -7.76 -15.40 11.45
N ARG A 115 -6.70 -14.71 11.89
CA ARG A 115 -6.73 -13.88 13.11
C ARG A 115 -7.68 -12.69 12.97
N LEU A 116 -7.72 -12.10 11.78
CA LEU A 116 -8.68 -11.01 11.50
C LEU A 116 -10.13 -11.52 11.52
N ALA A 117 -10.39 -12.73 11.03
CA ALA A 117 -11.71 -13.35 11.09
C ALA A 117 -12.16 -13.65 12.52
N GLU A 118 -11.26 -14.24 13.34
CA GLU A 118 -11.48 -14.47 14.77
C GLU A 118 -11.82 -13.17 15.50
N ALA A 119 -11.01 -12.11 15.29
CA ALA A 119 -11.19 -10.82 15.96
C ALA A 119 -12.50 -10.10 15.58
N LEU A 120 -13.01 -10.32 14.37
CA LEU A 120 -14.22 -9.65 13.86
C LEU A 120 -15.49 -10.51 13.97
N GLY A 121 -15.36 -11.80 14.29
CA GLY A 121 -16.49 -12.74 14.25
C GLY A 121 -17.05 -12.95 12.84
N VAL A 122 -16.19 -12.96 11.81
CA VAL A 122 -16.57 -13.19 10.41
C VAL A 122 -15.88 -14.43 9.85
N SER A 123 -16.31 -14.91 8.68
CA SER A 123 -15.62 -16.01 8.02
C SER A 123 -14.23 -15.60 7.51
N GLN A 124 -13.27 -16.53 7.52
CA GLN A 124 -11.91 -16.30 7.00
C GLN A 124 -11.90 -15.74 5.56
N PRO A 125 -12.73 -16.22 4.60
CA PRO A 125 -12.75 -15.63 3.26
C PRO A 125 -13.21 -14.16 3.27
N THR A 126 -14.08 -13.78 4.21
CA THR A 126 -14.54 -12.38 4.37
C THR A 126 -13.38 -11.51 4.82
N ALA A 127 -12.68 -11.92 5.88
CA ALA A 127 -11.48 -11.23 6.36
C ALA A 127 -10.37 -11.18 5.29
N TRP A 128 -10.17 -12.25 4.52
CA TRP A 128 -9.22 -12.27 3.41
C TRP A 128 -9.57 -11.26 2.32
N ARG A 129 -10.86 -11.15 1.95
CA ARG A 129 -11.35 -10.11 1.04
C ARG A 129 -11.13 -8.72 1.62
N MET A 130 -11.33 -8.51 2.93
CA MET A 130 -11.05 -7.22 3.56
C MET A 130 -9.58 -6.83 3.44
N GLY A 131 -8.66 -7.77 3.63
CA GLY A 131 -7.23 -7.55 3.43
C GLY A 131 -6.89 -7.13 2.00
N HIS A 132 -7.47 -7.78 1.00
CA HIS A 132 -7.29 -7.39 -0.39
C HIS A 132 -7.94 -6.04 -0.75
N ALA A 133 -9.07 -5.70 -0.12
CA ALA A 133 -9.64 -4.36 -0.23
C ALA A 133 -8.64 -3.30 0.24
N LEU A 134 -8.04 -3.48 1.43
CA LEU A 134 -7.02 -2.57 1.94
C LEU A 134 -5.86 -2.43 0.96
N ARG A 135 -5.26 -3.56 0.56
CA ARG A 135 -4.14 -3.64 -0.39
C ARG A 135 -4.39 -2.92 -1.70
N LEU A 136 -5.62 -3.02 -2.20
CA LEU A 136 -6.04 -2.34 -3.41
C LEU A 136 -6.16 -0.83 -3.18
N MET A 137 -6.84 -0.40 -2.11
CA MET A 137 -7.07 1.03 -1.79
C MET A 137 -5.79 1.81 -1.47
N VAL A 138 -4.78 1.14 -0.90
CA VAL A 138 -3.50 1.77 -0.57
C VAL A 138 -2.51 1.81 -1.73
N GLY A 139 -2.86 1.26 -2.90
CA GLY A 139 -2.09 1.45 -4.12
C GLY A 139 -1.97 2.93 -4.50
N ARG A 140 -0.89 3.26 -5.19
CA ARG A 140 -0.55 4.63 -5.59
C ARG A 140 0.04 4.65 -6.99
N GLU A 141 -0.45 5.58 -7.80
CA GLU A 141 -0.07 5.78 -9.20
C GLU A 141 0.92 6.93 -9.37
N GLN A 142 1.10 7.77 -8.36
CA GLN A 142 2.06 8.88 -8.43
C GLN A 142 3.48 8.31 -8.49
N ALA A 143 4.24 8.82 -9.46
CA ALA A 143 5.66 8.51 -9.62
C ALA A 143 6.44 9.03 -8.41
N LEU A 144 7.47 8.27 -8.02
CA LEU A 144 8.41 8.66 -6.98
C LEU A 144 9.37 9.72 -7.51
N ASP A 145 9.65 10.73 -6.69
CA ASP A 145 10.53 11.85 -7.04
C ASP A 145 11.66 12.04 -6.01
N GLY A 146 12.50 13.05 -6.23
CA GLY A 146 13.65 13.34 -5.36
C GLY A 146 14.74 12.27 -5.47
N VAL A 147 15.22 11.76 -4.34
CA VAL A 147 16.21 10.66 -4.32
C VAL A 147 15.48 9.33 -4.18
N VAL A 148 15.67 8.44 -5.17
CA VAL A 148 14.99 7.15 -5.23
C VAL A 148 16.00 6.02 -5.27
N GLU A 149 15.96 5.13 -4.28
CA GLU A 149 16.78 3.93 -4.20
C GLU A 149 16.07 2.76 -4.87
N ILE A 150 16.76 2.01 -5.74
CA ILE A 150 16.22 0.83 -6.41
C ILE A 150 17.01 -0.43 -6.08
N ASP A 151 16.30 -1.55 -5.90
CA ASP A 151 16.89 -2.87 -5.65
C ASP A 151 15.99 -3.99 -6.18
N GLY A 152 16.58 -5.17 -6.41
CA GLY A 152 15.89 -6.38 -6.80
C GLY A 152 15.52 -7.27 -5.61
N LEU A 153 14.34 -7.86 -5.65
CA LEU A 153 13.84 -8.84 -4.68
C LEU A 153 13.46 -10.14 -5.38
N TYR A 154 13.55 -11.25 -4.65
CA TYR A 154 12.99 -12.53 -5.06
C TYR A 154 11.96 -13.02 -4.04
N ILE A 155 10.74 -13.28 -4.51
CA ILE A 155 9.68 -13.94 -3.74
C ILE A 155 9.67 -15.43 -4.05
N GLY A 156 9.54 -16.24 -3.00
CA GLY A 156 9.38 -17.68 -3.12
C GLY A 156 10.31 -18.44 -2.18
N GLY A 157 9.96 -19.70 -1.94
CA GLY A 157 10.77 -20.62 -1.15
C GLY A 157 12.15 -20.82 -1.77
N ARG A 158 13.11 -21.28 -0.97
CA ARG A 158 14.35 -21.81 -1.54
C ARG A 158 13.98 -23.02 -2.41
N PRO A 159 14.49 -23.11 -3.65
CA PRO A 159 14.32 -24.33 -4.45
C PRO A 159 14.73 -25.55 -3.63
N ARG A 160 13.98 -26.65 -3.75
CA ARG A 160 14.39 -27.92 -3.12
C ARG A 160 15.69 -28.37 -3.76
N ARG A 161 16.64 -28.83 -2.92
CA ARG A 161 17.86 -29.46 -3.42
C ARG A 161 17.50 -30.86 -3.90
N GLU A 162 17.70 -31.13 -5.18
CA GLU A 162 17.60 -32.48 -5.72
C GLU A 162 19.00 -33.12 -5.72
N LYS A 163 19.08 -34.43 -5.43
CA LYS A 163 20.33 -35.15 -5.15
C LYS A 163 21.35 -35.08 -6.31
N ASN A 164 20.89 -34.81 -7.54
CA ASN A 164 21.70 -34.79 -8.76
C ASN A 164 21.64 -33.46 -9.53
N TYR A 165 21.02 -32.41 -8.98
CA TYR A 165 20.95 -31.11 -9.65
C TYR A 165 21.61 -30.02 -8.81
N SER A 166 22.46 -29.22 -9.45
CA SER A 166 22.94 -27.98 -8.85
C SER A 166 21.74 -27.10 -8.48
N PRO A 167 21.70 -26.54 -7.25
CA PRO A 167 20.64 -25.62 -6.87
C PRO A 167 20.50 -24.51 -7.90
N PRO A 168 19.28 -24.10 -8.28
CA PRO A 168 19.09 -23.00 -9.21
C PRO A 168 19.84 -21.74 -8.76
N GLY A 169 20.73 -21.26 -9.62
CA GLY A 169 21.52 -20.06 -9.41
C GLY A 169 20.71 -18.80 -9.72
N ARG A 170 21.39 -17.65 -9.87
CA ARG A 170 20.74 -16.39 -10.30
C ARG A 170 20.53 -16.33 -11.82
N GLY A 171 20.64 -17.45 -12.53
CA GLY A 171 20.52 -17.51 -13.98
C GLY A 171 21.68 -16.87 -14.74
N ARG A 172 22.91 -16.91 -14.21
CA ARG A 172 24.11 -16.60 -15.02
C ARG A 172 24.23 -17.61 -16.17
N LYS A 173 24.95 -17.25 -17.24
CA LYS A 173 25.19 -18.12 -18.40
C LYS A 173 25.69 -19.50 -17.93
N GLY A 174 24.90 -20.55 -18.17
CA GLY A 174 25.20 -21.93 -17.77
C GLY A 174 24.65 -22.37 -16.39
N GLU A 175 24.05 -21.48 -15.60
CA GLU A 175 23.38 -21.83 -14.35
C GLU A 175 21.86 -21.97 -14.53
N PRO A 176 21.20 -22.91 -13.83
CA PRO A 176 19.74 -23.02 -13.85
C PRO A 176 19.12 -21.73 -13.30
N LYS A 177 18.13 -21.17 -14.01
CA LYS A 177 17.40 -19.97 -13.57
C LYS A 177 16.69 -20.24 -12.24
N THR A 178 16.72 -19.26 -11.33
CA THR A 178 15.97 -19.37 -10.09
C THR A 178 14.48 -19.55 -10.36
N LEU A 179 13.83 -20.44 -9.60
CA LEU A 179 12.37 -20.62 -9.63
C LEU A 179 11.62 -19.54 -8.83
N LYS A 180 12.35 -18.62 -8.21
CA LYS A 180 11.76 -17.52 -7.46
C LYS A 180 11.26 -16.46 -8.41
N THR A 181 10.16 -15.84 -8.04
CA THR A 181 9.58 -14.72 -8.77
C THR A 181 10.40 -13.46 -8.48
N PRO A 182 11.03 -12.85 -9.48
CA PRO A 182 11.72 -11.58 -9.31
C PRO A 182 10.70 -10.44 -9.14
N ALA A 183 11.11 -9.41 -8.41
CA ALA A 183 10.39 -8.16 -8.24
C ALA A 183 11.38 -7.01 -8.15
N LEU A 184 10.96 -5.83 -8.58
CA LEU A 184 11.71 -4.60 -8.37
C LEU A 184 11.11 -3.79 -7.24
N VAL A 185 11.97 -3.09 -6.54
CA VAL A 185 11.61 -2.18 -5.45
C VAL A 185 12.23 -0.82 -5.76
N ALA A 186 11.43 0.23 -5.59
CA ALA A 186 11.85 1.62 -5.62
C ALA A 186 11.40 2.31 -4.32
N VAL A 187 12.33 2.90 -3.59
CA VAL A 187 12.11 3.58 -2.30
C VAL A 187 12.50 5.04 -2.43
N GLN A 188 11.53 5.93 -2.30
CA GLN A 188 11.77 7.35 -2.19
C GLN A 188 12.32 7.67 -0.80
N ARG A 189 13.43 8.42 -0.77
CA ARG A 189 13.97 8.96 0.48
C ARG A 189 13.13 10.14 0.97
N PRO A 190 13.08 10.38 2.28
CA PRO A 190 12.51 11.62 2.79
C PRO A 190 13.34 12.82 2.27
N PRO A 191 12.70 13.97 1.99
CA PRO A 191 13.40 15.17 1.51
C PRO A 191 14.40 15.72 2.54
N ASP A 192 14.10 15.53 3.83
CA ASP A 192 14.96 15.89 4.94
C ASP A 192 14.69 14.97 6.16
N VAL A 193 15.29 15.30 7.30
CA VAL A 193 15.16 14.56 8.57
C VAL A 193 14.67 15.47 9.70
N SER A 194 13.95 16.55 9.37
CA SER A 194 13.30 17.42 10.34
C SER A 194 12.07 16.73 10.95
N VAL A 195 11.69 17.15 12.16
CA VAL A 195 10.56 16.54 12.89
C VAL A 195 9.26 16.76 12.12
N GLY A 196 8.50 15.69 11.92
CA GLY A 196 7.26 15.69 11.14
C GLY A 196 7.44 15.29 9.68
N THR A 197 8.68 15.22 9.16
CA THR A 197 8.93 14.81 7.77
C THR A 197 8.46 13.38 7.52
N PRO A 198 7.65 13.13 6.48
CA PRO A 198 7.24 11.77 6.09
C PRO A 198 8.44 10.93 5.63
N SER A 199 8.37 9.61 5.80
CA SER A 199 9.51 8.72 5.47
C SER A 199 9.76 8.45 3.99
N GLY A 200 9.04 9.14 3.10
CA GLY A 200 8.93 8.77 1.70
C GLY A 200 8.04 7.55 1.45
N GLU A 201 7.81 7.27 0.18
CA GLU A 201 6.98 6.19 -0.31
C GLU A 201 7.79 5.05 -0.92
N VAL A 202 7.14 3.89 -1.11
CA VAL A 202 7.74 2.72 -1.75
C VAL A 202 6.81 2.21 -2.84
N ARG A 203 7.41 1.76 -3.94
CA ARG A 203 6.76 0.97 -4.99
C ARG A 203 7.50 -0.33 -5.13
N ALA A 204 6.76 -1.40 -5.37
CA ALA A 204 7.35 -2.67 -5.77
C ALA A 204 6.39 -3.42 -6.68
N ALA A 205 6.95 -4.11 -7.66
CA ALA A 205 6.18 -4.85 -8.65
C ALA A 205 6.91 -6.14 -9.03
N VAL A 206 6.15 -7.21 -9.24
CA VAL A 206 6.67 -8.42 -9.88
C VAL A 206 7.08 -8.11 -11.32
N ILE A 207 8.22 -8.65 -11.75
CA ILE A 207 8.69 -8.59 -13.13
C ILE A 207 8.70 -9.98 -13.75
N GLY A 208 8.51 -10.06 -15.08
CA GLY A 208 8.49 -11.34 -15.78
C GLY A 208 9.86 -12.05 -15.73
N ASP A 209 10.93 -11.29 -15.86
CA ASP A 209 12.31 -11.74 -15.78
C ASP A 209 13.26 -10.60 -15.38
N LEU A 210 14.56 -10.87 -15.42
CA LEU A 210 15.63 -9.91 -15.13
C LEU A 210 16.14 -9.25 -16.42
N SER A 211 15.31 -9.07 -17.43
CA SER A 211 15.68 -8.30 -18.62
C SER A 211 15.70 -6.80 -18.30
N GLU A 212 16.50 -6.07 -19.06
CA GLU A 212 16.53 -4.61 -19.00
C GLU A 212 15.17 -4.02 -19.40
N SER A 213 14.51 -4.57 -20.42
CA SER A 213 13.18 -4.12 -20.86
C SER A 213 12.11 -4.25 -19.78
N GLU A 214 12.10 -5.34 -19.02
CA GLU A 214 11.13 -5.50 -17.92
C GLU A 214 11.43 -4.55 -16.77
N ALA A 215 12.71 -4.31 -16.48
CA ALA A 215 13.10 -3.34 -15.47
C ALA A 215 12.76 -1.91 -15.87
N ASP A 216 13.03 -1.54 -17.12
CA ASP A 216 12.73 -0.23 -17.68
C ASP A 216 11.22 0.05 -17.65
N ARG A 217 10.38 -0.91 -18.08
CA ARG A 217 8.92 -0.81 -18.02
C ARG A 217 8.43 -0.48 -16.62
N VAL A 218 8.96 -1.14 -15.59
CA VAL A 218 8.53 -0.89 -14.20
C VAL A 218 9.08 0.45 -13.68
N LEU A 219 10.34 0.78 -13.95
CA LEU A 219 10.96 1.99 -13.41
C LEU A 219 10.39 3.26 -14.04
N THR A 220 10.17 3.28 -15.35
CA THR A 220 9.57 4.42 -16.06
C THR A 220 8.13 4.71 -15.65
N GLU A 221 7.36 3.69 -15.27
CA GLU A 221 6.00 3.84 -14.72
C GLU A 221 6.00 4.32 -13.25
N THR A 222 7.08 4.10 -12.50
CA THR A 222 7.10 4.27 -11.04
C THR A 222 7.97 5.39 -10.53
N VAL A 223 8.92 5.90 -11.33
CA VAL A 223 9.88 6.92 -10.93
C VAL A 223 9.89 8.06 -11.94
N ASP A 224 9.84 9.29 -11.46
CA ASP A 224 9.96 10.48 -12.29
C ASP A 224 11.36 10.53 -12.93
N PRO A 225 11.50 10.73 -14.25
CA PRO A 225 12.81 10.88 -14.91
C PRO A 225 13.69 11.99 -14.30
N LYS A 226 13.09 12.97 -13.61
CA LYS A 226 13.82 14.03 -12.90
C LYS A 226 14.42 13.60 -11.56
N ALA A 227 14.14 12.37 -11.11
CA ALA A 227 14.68 11.84 -9.87
C ALA A 227 16.18 11.56 -9.96
N HIS A 228 16.84 11.58 -8.80
CA HIS A 228 18.20 11.06 -8.62
C HIS A 228 18.12 9.60 -8.20
N LEU A 229 18.46 8.71 -9.12
CA LEU A 229 18.47 7.27 -8.86
C LEU A 229 19.71 6.83 -8.08
N MET A 230 19.51 5.87 -7.19
CA MET A 230 20.58 5.14 -6.51
C MET A 230 20.35 3.64 -6.63
N SER A 231 21.33 2.89 -7.15
CA SER A 231 21.20 1.44 -7.34
C SER A 231 22.45 0.66 -6.93
N ASP A 232 22.36 -0.66 -6.99
CA ASP A 232 23.55 -1.51 -7.04
C ASP A 232 24.18 -1.49 -8.45
N GLU A 233 25.22 -2.30 -8.64
CA GLU A 233 25.97 -2.44 -9.89
C GLU A 233 25.34 -3.41 -10.91
N TRP A 234 24.04 -3.70 -10.81
CA TRP A 234 23.38 -4.51 -11.84
C TRP A 234 23.32 -3.75 -13.16
N LYS A 235 23.86 -4.36 -14.23
CA LYS A 235 24.01 -3.73 -15.56
C LYS A 235 22.72 -3.12 -16.10
N ALA A 236 21.57 -3.74 -15.87
CA ALA A 236 20.28 -3.20 -16.30
C ALA A 236 20.00 -1.84 -15.64
N PHE A 237 20.23 -1.71 -14.33
CA PHE A 237 20.07 -0.45 -13.61
C PHE A 237 21.05 0.62 -14.09
N VAL A 238 22.31 0.25 -14.36
CA VAL A 238 23.31 1.18 -14.92
C VAL A 238 22.87 1.73 -16.27
N SER A 239 22.33 0.88 -17.14
CA SER A 239 21.84 1.29 -18.46
C SER A 239 20.61 2.21 -18.33
N ILE A 240 19.59 1.78 -17.59
CA ILE A 240 18.34 2.52 -17.40
C ILE A 240 18.59 3.86 -16.70
N GLY A 241 19.51 3.91 -15.74
CA GLY A 241 19.83 5.12 -14.99
C GLY A 241 20.33 6.28 -15.84
N THR A 242 20.82 6.02 -17.07
CA THR A 242 21.21 7.07 -18.02
C THR A 242 20.04 7.95 -18.49
N ALA A 243 18.80 7.46 -18.37
CA ALA A 243 17.59 8.21 -18.72
C ALA A 243 17.09 9.14 -17.59
N PHE A 244 17.70 9.09 -16.40
CA PHE A 244 17.32 9.89 -15.24
C PHE A 244 18.23 11.10 -15.05
N ALA A 245 17.75 12.13 -14.34
CA ALA A 245 18.48 13.36 -14.11
C ALA A 245 19.86 13.15 -13.46
N ALA A 246 19.96 12.14 -12.60
CA ALA A 246 21.23 11.67 -12.05
C ALA A 246 21.11 10.19 -11.66
N HIS A 247 22.23 9.46 -11.73
CA HIS A 247 22.30 8.07 -11.27
C HIS A 247 23.64 7.80 -10.59
N ASP A 248 23.58 7.30 -9.36
CA ASP A 248 24.75 6.82 -8.62
C ASP A 248 24.62 5.34 -8.28
N THR A 249 25.75 4.65 -8.24
CA THR A 249 25.82 3.22 -7.91
C THR A 249 26.76 2.93 -6.75
N VAL A 250 26.43 1.87 -5.99
CA VAL A 250 27.33 1.28 -4.99
C VAL A 250 27.86 -0.08 -5.45
N HIS A 251 29.16 -0.30 -5.26
CA HIS A 251 29.83 -1.53 -5.71
C HIS A 251 29.90 -2.57 -4.60
N HIS A 252 28.83 -3.36 -4.43
CA HIS A 252 28.79 -4.41 -3.41
C HIS A 252 29.89 -5.48 -3.57
N LYS A 253 30.35 -5.76 -4.80
CA LYS A 253 31.49 -6.67 -5.02
C LYS A 253 32.79 -6.17 -4.40
N ALA A 254 32.97 -4.85 -4.36
CA ALA A 254 34.10 -4.19 -3.69
C ALA A 254 33.87 -4.02 -2.18
N ARG A 255 32.79 -4.59 -1.61
CA ARG A 255 32.35 -4.40 -0.21
C ARG A 255 32.05 -2.94 0.13
N GLU A 256 31.64 -2.17 -0.88
CA GLU A 256 31.11 -0.83 -0.70
C GLU A 256 29.61 -0.91 -0.40
N TYR A 257 29.20 -0.37 0.75
CA TYR A 257 27.80 -0.35 1.20
C TYR A 257 27.22 1.07 1.27
N ALA A 258 28.09 2.08 1.31
CA ALA A 258 27.71 3.50 1.22
C ALA A 258 28.94 4.34 0.85
N ARG A 259 28.72 5.38 0.05
CA ARG A 259 29.70 6.43 -0.29
C ARG A 259 29.09 7.80 -0.07
N GLY A 260 29.32 8.36 1.12
CA GLY A 260 28.62 9.58 1.55
C GLY A 260 27.09 9.37 1.52
N PRO A 261 26.33 10.20 0.77
CA PRO A 261 24.88 10.04 0.63
C PRO A 261 24.48 8.89 -0.31
N VAL A 262 25.40 8.34 -1.09
CA VAL A 262 25.11 7.29 -2.08
C VAL A 262 24.99 5.92 -1.40
N HIS A 263 23.79 5.34 -1.39
CA HIS A 263 23.51 3.99 -0.88
C HIS A 263 22.10 3.51 -1.26
N ILE A 264 21.83 2.22 -1.11
CA ILE A 264 20.48 1.61 -1.29
C ILE A 264 19.91 0.95 -0.02
N ASN A 265 20.39 1.37 1.16
CA ASN A 265 20.01 0.79 2.45
C ASN A 265 18.50 0.78 2.74
N SER A 266 17.75 1.76 2.23
CA SER A 266 16.30 1.86 2.41
C SER A 266 15.58 0.82 1.54
N ALA A 267 16.02 0.63 0.30
CA ALA A 267 15.53 -0.43 -0.59
C ALA A 267 15.84 -1.83 -0.04
N GLU A 268 17.08 -2.07 0.40
CA GLU A 268 17.46 -3.31 1.09
C GLU A 268 16.61 -3.53 2.36
N GLY A 269 16.40 -2.48 3.16
CA GLY A 269 15.57 -2.52 4.36
C GLY A 269 14.10 -2.85 4.06
N PHE A 270 13.56 -2.36 2.94
CA PHE A 270 12.22 -2.73 2.49
C PHE A 270 12.16 -4.20 2.05
N ASN A 271 13.15 -4.68 1.29
CA ASN A 271 13.27 -6.09 0.91
C ASN A 271 13.24 -7.02 2.13
N ASP A 272 13.96 -6.62 3.16
CA ASP A 272 14.01 -7.25 4.45
C ASP A 272 12.64 -7.25 5.17
N ARG A 273 11.89 -6.15 5.08
CA ARG A 273 10.52 -6.03 5.61
C ARG A 273 9.55 -6.97 4.88
N VAL A 274 9.66 -7.08 3.55
CA VAL A 274 8.87 -8.03 2.77
C VAL A 274 9.14 -9.45 3.23
N ARG A 275 10.41 -9.86 3.32
CA ARG A 275 10.80 -11.20 3.77
C ARG A 275 10.27 -11.52 5.16
N ARG A 276 10.39 -10.59 6.12
CA ARG A 276 9.86 -10.76 7.48
C ARG A 276 8.33 -10.87 7.51
N THR A 277 7.65 -10.13 6.65
CA THR A 277 6.18 -10.16 6.53
C THR A 277 5.71 -11.49 5.96
N VAL A 278 6.38 -12.00 4.93
CA VAL A 278 6.14 -13.34 4.39
C VAL A 278 6.42 -14.40 5.45
N SER A 279 7.59 -14.40 6.08
CA SER A 279 7.95 -15.43 7.07
C SER A 279 7.07 -15.41 8.33
N GLY A 280 6.61 -14.24 8.77
CA GLY A 280 5.94 -14.08 10.06
C GLY A 280 4.40 -13.99 10.01
N VAL A 281 3.80 -13.55 8.89
CA VAL A 281 2.35 -13.26 8.85
C VAL A 281 1.63 -14.07 7.77
N PHE A 282 2.11 -14.00 6.53
CA PHE A 282 1.38 -14.56 5.39
C PHE A 282 1.84 -15.96 5.00
N HIS A 283 3.08 -16.33 5.32
CA HIS A 283 3.81 -17.57 5.00
C HIS A 283 3.96 -17.91 3.51
N ARG A 284 3.00 -17.50 2.67
CA ARG A 284 3.00 -17.66 1.22
C ARG A 284 2.26 -16.49 0.58
N ILE A 285 2.93 -15.85 -0.38
CA ILE A 285 2.33 -14.86 -1.28
C ILE A 285 2.46 -15.40 -2.69
N SER A 286 1.35 -15.58 -3.39
CA SER A 286 1.36 -15.99 -4.80
C SER A 286 1.81 -14.83 -5.69
N PRO A 287 2.57 -15.08 -6.77
CA PRO A 287 2.94 -14.05 -7.74
C PRO A 287 1.73 -13.24 -8.24
N HIS A 288 0.62 -13.90 -8.50
CA HIS A 288 -0.63 -13.27 -8.94
C HIS A 288 -1.16 -12.15 -8.03
N HIS A 289 -0.86 -12.20 -6.73
CA HIS A 289 -1.31 -11.21 -5.75
C HIS A 289 -0.16 -10.39 -5.16
N ALA A 290 1.09 -10.63 -5.58
CA ALA A 290 2.27 -10.08 -4.91
C ALA A 290 2.25 -8.55 -4.85
N ASP A 291 1.88 -7.89 -5.95
CA ASP A 291 1.79 -6.43 -6.03
C ASP A 291 0.79 -5.85 -5.02
N LEU A 292 -0.32 -6.53 -4.77
CA LEU A 292 -1.27 -6.11 -3.73
C LEU A 292 -0.62 -6.15 -2.34
N TYR A 293 0.15 -7.20 -2.03
CA TYR A 293 0.86 -7.26 -0.77
C TYR A 293 1.98 -6.22 -0.68
N PHE A 294 2.66 -5.93 -1.79
CA PHE A 294 3.63 -4.85 -1.87
C PHE A 294 3.00 -3.49 -1.57
N ASN A 295 1.80 -3.22 -2.07
CA ASN A 295 1.06 -2.00 -1.73
C ASN A 295 0.81 -1.88 -0.21
N GLU A 296 0.38 -2.95 0.45
CA GLU A 296 0.20 -2.93 1.92
C GLU A 296 1.52 -2.69 2.66
N ILE A 297 2.60 -3.38 2.27
CA ILE A 297 3.90 -3.26 2.95
C ILE A 297 4.51 -1.87 2.70
N GLY A 298 4.38 -1.35 1.48
CA GLY A 298 4.78 0.01 1.08
C GLY A 298 3.98 1.09 1.80
N PHE A 299 2.66 0.91 1.93
CA PHE A 299 1.84 1.82 2.74
C PHE A 299 2.30 1.84 4.20
N ARG A 300 2.54 0.68 4.83
CA ARG A 300 3.09 0.62 6.20
C ARG A 300 4.49 1.21 6.31
N TRP A 301 5.26 1.26 5.22
CA TRP A 301 6.52 1.98 5.17
C TRP A 301 6.30 3.48 5.24
N SER A 302 5.39 4.01 4.42
CA SER A 302 5.12 5.46 4.35
C SER A 302 4.37 6.02 5.54
N GLN A 303 3.64 5.20 6.31
CA GLN A 303 2.87 5.64 7.48
C GLN A 303 3.72 5.89 8.75
N ARG A 304 4.82 6.63 8.61
CA ARG A 304 5.69 7.07 9.70
C ARG A 304 6.29 8.44 9.40
N VAL A 305 6.59 9.17 10.46
CA VAL A 305 7.18 10.51 10.42
C VAL A 305 8.40 10.56 11.31
N VAL A 306 9.32 11.46 10.98
CA VAL A 306 10.50 11.70 11.82
C VAL A 306 10.08 12.32 13.15
N THR A 307 10.64 11.81 14.24
CA THR A 307 10.47 12.41 15.58
C THR A 307 11.75 13.01 16.15
N GLY A 308 12.88 12.78 15.48
CA GLY A 308 14.16 13.35 15.85
C GLY A 308 15.30 12.47 15.38
N GLN A 309 16.47 12.73 15.95
CA GLN A 309 17.69 11.99 15.65
C GLN A 309 18.38 11.61 16.95
N ALA A 310 18.99 10.42 16.98
CA ALA A 310 19.74 9.95 18.12
C ALA A 310 21.17 9.55 17.71
N PRO A 311 22.21 9.97 18.45
CA PRO A 311 23.54 9.45 18.26
C PRO A 311 23.57 7.96 18.67
N ARG A 312 24.26 7.15 17.87
CA ARG A 312 24.50 5.73 18.10
C ARG A 312 25.96 5.44 17.80
N ARG A 313 26.44 4.30 18.29
CA ARG A 313 27.75 3.76 17.91
C ARG A 313 27.57 2.47 17.13
N THR A 314 28.33 2.33 16.06
CA THR A 314 28.42 1.06 15.34
C THR A 314 29.11 0.00 16.21
N ARG A 315 29.05 -1.28 15.81
CA ARG A 315 29.81 -2.37 16.47
C ARG A 315 31.33 -2.07 16.55
N LYS A 316 31.86 -1.24 15.64
CA LYS A 316 33.26 -0.80 15.60
C LYS A 316 33.49 0.55 16.33
N GLY A 317 32.56 0.99 17.16
CA GLY A 317 32.68 2.22 17.97
C GLY A 317 32.50 3.54 17.22
N ARG A 318 32.38 3.53 15.88
CA ARG A 318 32.19 4.75 15.07
C ARG A 318 30.86 5.44 15.38
N PRO A 319 30.83 6.77 15.58
CA PRO A 319 29.59 7.52 15.80
C PRO A 319 28.75 7.52 14.52
N VAL A 320 27.46 7.31 14.66
CA VAL A 320 26.47 7.39 13.58
C VAL A 320 25.18 8.01 14.12
N THR A 321 24.57 8.89 13.35
CA THR A 321 23.26 9.45 13.68
C THR A 321 22.17 8.56 13.10
N LYS A 322 21.17 8.22 13.92
CA LYS A 322 19.99 7.45 13.47
C LYS A 322 18.75 8.31 13.56
N THR A 323 18.01 8.38 12.45
CA THR A 323 16.67 8.97 12.43
C THR A 323 15.71 8.13 13.26
N LEU A 324 15.01 8.78 14.18
CA LEU A 324 13.94 8.19 14.96
C LEU A 324 12.62 8.38 14.20
N TRP A 325 11.87 7.30 14.10
CA TRP A 325 10.60 7.26 13.39
C TRP A 325 9.48 6.97 14.39
N ALA A 326 8.41 7.76 14.33
CA ALA A 326 7.14 7.38 14.93
C ALA A 326 6.13 7.02 13.87
N ARG A 327 5.33 6.01 14.18
CA ARG A 327 4.26 5.55 13.34
C ARG A 327 3.07 6.50 13.43
N ILE A 328 2.39 6.76 12.31
CA ILE A 328 1.09 7.45 12.32
C ILE A 328 0.06 6.55 13.03
N PRO A 329 -0.75 7.06 13.99
CA PRO A 329 -1.80 6.27 14.64
C PRO A 329 -2.75 5.63 13.61
N PRO A 330 -3.20 4.36 13.81
CA PRO A 330 -3.92 3.60 12.78
C PRO A 330 -5.19 4.27 12.28
N ALA A 331 -5.94 4.88 13.19
CA ALA A 331 -7.16 5.60 12.83
C ALA A 331 -6.86 6.80 11.92
N LEU A 332 -5.76 7.52 12.18
CA LEU A 332 -5.32 8.65 11.34
C LEU A 332 -4.78 8.21 9.97
N GLN A 333 -4.52 6.92 9.76
CA GLN A 333 -4.16 6.38 8.44
C GLN A 333 -5.40 6.13 7.55
N LEU A 334 -6.60 5.98 8.13
CA LEU A 334 -7.83 5.66 7.38
C LEU A 334 -8.19 6.67 6.27
N PRO A 335 -8.03 8.00 6.46
CA PRO A 335 -8.25 8.96 5.37
C PRO A 335 -7.34 8.68 4.17
N ALA A 336 -6.06 8.34 4.39
CA ALA A 336 -5.15 8.00 3.31
C ALA A 336 -5.54 6.70 2.59
N VAL A 337 -6.13 5.74 3.30
CA VAL A 337 -6.69 4.52 2.69
C VAL A 337 -7.86 4.88 1.77
N PHE A 338 -8.82 5.67 2.26
CA PHE A 338 -10.08 5.92 1.54
C PHE A 338 -10.00 7.01 0.47
N ARG A 339 -9.03 7.92 0.55
CA ARG A 339 -8.85 9.03 -0.40
C ARG A 339 -8.85 8.58 -1.85
N PHE A 340 -8.26 7.41 -2.14
CA PHE A 340 -8.15 6.87 -3.48
C PHE A 340 -8.97 5.58 -3.67
N ALA A 341 -10.03 5.38 -2.87
CA ALA A 341 -10.83 4.16 -2.94
C ALA A 341 -11.77 4.13 -4.15
N VAL A 342 -12.23 5.28 -4.64
CA VAL A 342 -13.19 5.37 -5.75
C VAL A 342 -12.49 5.09 -7.07
N GLY A 343 -13.07 4.21 -7.88
CA GLY A 343 -12.48 3.69 -9.12
C GLY A 343 -11.85 2.31 -8.94
N ARG A 344 -11.47 1.95 -7.71
CA ARG A 344 -10.88 0.65 -7.41
C ARG A 344 -11.95 -0.37 -7.10
N GLU A 345 -12.02 -1.43 -7.89
CA GLU A 345 -13.10 -2.40 -7.81
C GLU A 345 -12.56 -3.82 -7.85
N MET A 346 -13.13 -4.66 -6.99
CA MET A 346 -12.77 -6.07 -6.91
C MET A 346 -14.01 -6.95 -6.70
N ARG A 347 -14.03 -8.11 -7.34
CA ARG A 347 -15.12 -9.09 -7.27
C ARG A 347 -14.60 -10.42 -6.76
N ARG A 348 -15.48 -11.22 -6.17
CA ARG A 348 -15.13 -12.61 -5.86
C ARG A 348 -15.28 -13.45 -7.10
N THR A 349 -14.34 -14.36 -7.32
CA THR A 349 -14.45 -15.36 -8.38
C THR A 349 -15.34 -16.52 -7.93
N LYS A 350 -15.85 -17.31 -8.88
CA LYS A 350 -16.60 -18.55 -8.57
C LYS A 350 -15.76 -19.55 -7.77
N ALA A 351 -14.43 -19.55 -7.99
CA ALA A 351 -13.47 -20.40 -7.28
C ALA A 351 -13.05 -19.86 -5.90
N GLY A 352 -13.70 -18.79 -5.40
CA GLY A 352 -13.40 -18.22 -4.09
C GLY A 352 -12.18 -17.27 -4.05
N GLY A 353 -11.60 -16.95 -5.20
CA GLY A 353 -10.54 -15.95 -5.35
C GLY A 353 -11.07 -14.51 -5.46
N ILE A 354 -10.21 -13.59 -5.89
CA ILE A 354 -10.57 -12.19 -6.19
C ILE A 354 -10.11 -11.83 -7.60
N ASP A 355 -11.04 -11.26 -8.38
CA ASP A 355 -10.72 -10.57 -9.64
C ASP A 355 -10.73 -9.07 -9.41
N LEU A 356 -9.71 -8.39 -9.96
CA LEU A 356 -9.62 -6.94 -9.95
C LEU A 356 -10.31 -6.40 -11.20
N VAL A 357 -11.44 -5.72 -11.00
CA VAL A 357 -12.20 -5.08 -12.08
C VAL A 357 -11.51 -3.78 -12.51
N SER A 358 -10.97 -3.05 -11.54
CA SER A 358 -10.15 -1.87 -11.77
C SER A 358 -9.17 -1.68 -10.62
N LYS A 359 -7.92 -1.35 -10.96
CA LYS A 359 -6.85 -1.04 -10.00
C LYS A 359 -6.61 0.45 -9.84
N VAL A 360 -7.17 1.26 -10.74
CA VAL A 360 -6.88 2.68 -10.87
C VAL A 360 -7.93 3.48 -10.11
N ALA A 361 -7.47 4.42 -9.29
CA ALA A 361 -8.37 5.40 -8.69
C ALA A 361 -8.88 6.38 -9.75
N VAL A 362 -10.18 6.71 -9.70
CA VAL A 362 -10.78 7.72 -10.59
C VAL A 362 -10.69 9.11 -9.95
N PHE A 363 -10.65 9.17 -8.62
CA PHE A 363 -10.54 10.42 -7.85
C PHE A 363 -9.60 10.22 -6.65
N GLY A 364 -8.91 11.29 -6.23
CA GLY A 364 -8.12 11.33 -5.00
C GLY A 364 -6.95 12.29 -5.06
#